data_AF-A0A1V5NBR7-F1
#
_entry.id   AF-A0A1V5NBR7-F1
#
_cell.length_a   1.000
_cell.length_b   1.000
_cell.length_c   1.000
_cell.angle_alpha   90.00
_cell.angle_beta   90.00
_cell.angle_gamma   90.00
#
_symmetry.space_group_name_H-M   'P 1'
#
loop_
_entity.id
_entity.type
_entity.pdbx_description
1 polymer ?
#
loop_
_entity_poly.entity_id
_entity_poly.type
_entity_poly.pdbx_seq_one_letter_code
_entity_poly.pdbx_strand_id
1 'polypeptide(L)' 'MVLAEAKEPLDCPEIVKRMIDQGMWKTGGKTPAATIYSAIIREIKEKGPESRFVKTERGKFTVAK' A
#
# COMPACT_ATOMS: atom_id res chain seq x y z
N MET A 1 -1.53 1.50 10.96
CA MET A 1 -1.65 1.36 9.49
C MET A 1 -0.68 0.27 9.10
N VAL A 2 -1.16 -0.83 8.51
CA VAL A 2 -0.39 -2.04 8.13
C VAL A 2 1.06 -1.79 7.71
N LEU A 3 1.27 -0.79 6.87
CA LEU A 3 2.59 -0.45 6.33
C LEU A 3 3.51 0.30 7.31
N ALA A 4 2.95 1.13 8.20
CA ALA A 4 3.71 1.81 9.25
C ALA A 4 4.17 0.84 10.35
N GLU A 5 3.42 -0.25 10.58
CA GLU A 5 3.84 -1.33 11.47
C GLU A 5 4.89 -2.23 10.84
N ALA A 6 4.84 -2.42 9.52
CA ALA A 6 5.78 -3.27 8.80
C ALA A 6 7.22 -2.75 8.81
N LYS A 7 7.44 -1.42 8.85
CA LYS A 7 8.77 -0.77 8.72
C LYS A 7 9.64 -1.24 7.53
N GLU A 8 9.07 -2.04 6.64
CA GLU A 8 9.76 -2.70 5.54
C GLU A 8 9.01 -2.46 4.22
N PRO A 9 9.71 -2.46 3.08
CA PRO A 9 9.09 -2.39 1.77
C PRO A 9 8.15 -3.59 1.58
N LEU A 10 6.85 -3.35 1.40
CA LEU A 10 5.88 -4.41 1.12
C LEU A 10 5.35 -4.33 -0.31
N ASP A 11 5.12 -5.49 -0.90
CA ASP A 11 4.40 -5.60 -2.15
C ASP A 11 2.89 -5.37 -1.95
N CYS A 12 2.22 -4.77 -2.94
CA CYS A 12 0.76 -4.56 -2.92
C CYS A 12 -0.08 -5.78 -2.51
N PRO A 13 0.17 -7.00 -3.02
CA PRO A 13 -0.54 -8.19 -2.52
C PRO A 13 -0.34 -8.44 -1.02
N GLU A 14 0.84 -8.16 -0.49
CA GLU A 14 1.16 -8.36 0.93
C GLU A 14 0.52 -7.31 1.82
N ILE A 15 0.49 -6.05 1.36
CA ILE A 15 -0.24 -4.96 2.00
C ILE A 15 -1.72 -5.33 2.11
N VAL A 16 -2.32 -5.76 1.01
CA VAL A 16 -3.73 -6.16 0.98
C VAL A 16 -3.98 -7.35 1.89
N LYS A 17 -3.11 -8.37 1.86
CA LYS A 17 -3.23 -9.53 2.74
C LYS A 17 -3.22 -9.11 4.21
N ARG A 18 -2.27 -8.26 4.62
CA ARG A 18 -2.20 -7.74 5.99
C ARG A 18 -3.38 -6.82 6.34
N MET A 19 -3.91 -6.03 5.40
CA MET A 19 -5.09 -5.19 5.63
C MET A 19 -6.36 -6.03 5.84
N ILE A 20 -6.48 -7.13 5.10
CA ILE A 20 -7.56 -8.11 5.28
C ILE A 20 -7.39 -8.85 6.60
N ASP A 21 -6.17 -9.28 6.91
CA ASP A 21 -5.82 -10.01 8.13
C ASP A 21 -6.06 -9.19 9.41
N GLN A 22 -5.65 -7.91 9.40
CA GLN A 22 -5.95 -6.96 10.48
C GLN A 22 -7.43 -6.52 10.52
N GLY A 23 -8.28 -7.01 9.60
CA GLY A 23 -9.69 -6.62 9.51
C GLY A 23 -9.93 -5.15 9.13
N MET A 24 -8.87 -4.41 8.77
CA MET A 24 -8.96 -3.01 8.35
C MET A 24 -9.61 -2.86 6.97
N TRP A 25 -9.59 -3.91 6.14
CA TRP A 25 -10.16 -3.87 4.82
C TRP A 25 -10.86 -5.18 4.46
N LYS A 26 -12.12 -5.09 4.01
CA LYS A 26 -12.89 -6.23 3.50
C LYS A 26 -13.11 -6.05 2.00
N THR A 27 -12.43 -6.85 1.17
CA THR A 27 -12.52 -6.73 -0.29
C THR A 27 -13.57 -7.70 -0.83
N GLY A 28 -14.54 -7.22 -1.62
CA GLY A 28 -15.44 -8.06 -2.41
C GLY A 28 -15.05 -8.18 -3.89
N GLY A 29 -13.95 -7.54 -4.30
CA GLY A 29 -13.48 -7.51 -5.68
C GLY A 29 -12.45 -8.60 -5.97
N LYS A 30 -12.34 -9.01 -7.24
CA LYS A 30 -11.39 -10.07 -7.67
C LYS A 30 -9.91 -9.69 -7.49
N THR A 31 -9.58 -8.39 -7.49
CA THR A 31 -8.18 -7.90 -7.51
C THR A 31 -7.93 -6.68 -6.60
N PRO A 32 -8.08 -6.82 -5.28
CA PRO A 32 -7.84 -5.72 -4.32
C PRO A 32 -6.42 -5.16 -4.35
N ALA A 33 -5.41 -5.98 -4.68
CA ALA A 33 -4.03 -5.53 -4.83
C ALA A 33 -3.87 -4.46 -5.92
N ALA A 34 -4.62 -4.58 -7.03
CA ALA A 34 -4.58 -3.62 -8.13
C ALA A 34 -5.24 -2.28 -7.78
N THR A 35 -6.31 -2.32 -6.97
CA THR A 35 -6.98 -1.12 -6.46
C THR A 35 -6.05 -0.33 -5.54
N ILE A 36 -5.41 -1.00 -4.57
CA ILE A 36 -4.45 -0.37 -3.67
C ILE A 36 -3.23 0.13 -4.44
N TYR A 37 -2.70 -0.65 -5.38
CA TYR A 37 -1.59 -0.21 -6.24
C TYR A 37 -1.91 1.10 -6.96
N SER A 38 -3.09 1.19 -7.59
CA SER A 38 -3.53 2.40 -8.28
C SER A 38 -3.73 3.58 -7.33
N ALA A 39 -4.31 3.33 -6.14
CA ALA A 39 -4.50 4.36 -5.11
C ALA A 39 -3.17 4.91 -4.58
N ILE A 40 -2.21 4.03 -4.28
CA ILE A 40 -0.86 4.39 -3.82
C ILE A 40 -0.14 5.20 -4.91
N ILE A 41 -0.12 4.72 -6.15
CA ILE A 41 0.53 5.46 -7.24
C ILE A 41 -0.09 6.84 -7.43
N ARG A 42 -1.41 6.93 -7.38
CA ARG A 42 -2.11 8.19 -7.52
C ARG A 42 -1.80 9.14 -6.38
N GLU A 43 -1.75 8.65 -5.13
CA GLU A 43 -1.37 9.46 -3.97
C GLU A 43 0.10 9.90 -4.05
N ILE A 44 1.02 9.02 -4.44
CA ILE A 44 2.43 9.38 -4.70
C ILE A 44 2.52 10.46 -5.78
N LYS A 45 1.72 10.35 -6.84
CA LYS A 45 1.72 11.33 -7.93
C LYS A 45 1.12 12.67 -7.53
N GLU A 46 0.05 12.67 -6.73
CA GLU A 46 -0.64 13.88 -6.28
C GLU A 46 0.12 14.59 -5.16
N LYS A 47 0.64 13.86 -4.17
CA LYS A 47 1.34 14.41 -3.00
C LYS A 47 2.85 14.49 -3.17
N GLY A 48 3.44 13.73 -4.09
CA GLY A 48 4.88 13.73 -4.34
C GLY A 48 5.69 13.52 -3.06
N PRO A 49 6.49 14.50 -2.62
CA PRO A 49 7.29 14.41 -1.39
C PRO A 49 6.46 14.38 -0.09
N GLU A 50 5.20 14.83 -0.11
CA GLU A 50 4.28 14.75 1.03
C GLU A 50 3.46 13.45 1.04
N SER A 51 3.73 12.54 0.09
CA SER A 51 3.06 11.25 0.02
C SER A 51 3.39 10.41 1.24
N ARG A 52 2.37 9.83 1.84
CA ARG A 52 2.52 8.85 2.93
C ARG A 52 3.12 7.54 2.44
N PHE A 53 3.18 7.32 1.13
CA PHE A 53 3.75 6.13 0.51
C PHE A 53 4.99 6.50 -0.29
N VAL A 54 6.01 5.65 -0.25
CA VAL A 54 7.23 5.78 -1.03
C VAL A 54 7.46 4.49 -1.80
N LYS A 55 7.71 4.62 -3.10
CA LYS A 55 8.10 3.49 -3.94
C LYS A 55 9.58 3.22 -3.73
N THR A 56 9.91 2.06 -3.16
CA THR A 56 11.29 1.66 -2.87
C THR A 56 11.85 0.87 -4.05
N GLU A 57 11.05 -0.03 -4.60
CA GLU A 57 11.45 -0.91 -5.69
C GLU A 57 10.25 -1.14 -6.64
N ARG A 58 10.49 -1.86 -7.74
CA ARG A 58 9.44 -2.22 -8.69
C ARG A 58 8.51 -3.26 -8.06
N GLY A 59 7.37 -2.80 -7.55
CA GLY A 59 6.36 -3.64 -6.88
C GLY A 59 6.27 -3.39 -5.37
N LYS A 60 7.34 -2.85 -4.77
CA LYS A 60 7.45 -2.60 -3.33
C LYS A 60 7.20 -1.15 -2.96
N PHE A 61 6.33 -0.96 -1.99
CA PHE A 61 5.97 0.33 -1.41
C PHE A 61 6.18 0.28 0.10
N THR A 62 6.71 1.38 0.64
CA THR A 62 6.82 1.61 2.07
C THR A 62 6.02 2.85 2.46
N VAL A 63 5.84 3.08 3.75
CA VAL A 63 5.29 4.34 4.25
C VAL A 63 6.43 5.30 4.55
N ALA A 64 6.38 6.49 3.93
CA ALA A 64 7.23 7.61 4.37
C ALA A 64 6.76 8.00 5.77
N LYS A 65 7.68 7.93 6.73
CA LYS A 65 7.44 8.29 8.12
C LYS A 65 7.22 9.79 8.28
#